data_AF-A0A1I1NTN5-F1
#
_entry.id   AF-A0A1I1NTN5-F1
#
_cell.length_a   1.000
_cell.length_b   1.000
_cell.length_c   1.000
_cell.angle_alpha   90.00
_cell.angle_beta   90.00
_cell.angle_gamma   90.00
#
_symmetry.space_group_name_H-M   'P 1'
#
loop_
_entity.id
_entity.type
_entity.pdbx_description
1 polymer ?
#
loop_
_entity_poly.entity_id
_entity_poly.type
_entity_poly.pdbx_seq_one_letter_code
_entity_poly.pdbx_strand_id
1 'polypeptide(L)'
;MTYMLNNLDEAVDRKFLVTKPMKAQAEPGSIIHVLDVKDRKKDGYLVEYRVTDVGKGYSFRDYAAKFNNVKDFCNWARPDNFIARHYEAFDLKEIQNYIKVTDRSFVTSALPIIAVLAIALFALGLFVIKGIVGIIIAAVGTLIVFGGVSWFFRWQKSRVKLNLYSKISSDWGVQFK
;
A
#
# COMPACT_ATOMS: atom_id res chain seq x y z
N MET A 1 7.59 -9.74 -0.09
CA MET A 1 6.15 -10.03 -0.04
C MET A 1 6.00 -11.51 -0.22
N THR A 2 5.59 -12.23 0.82
CA THR A 2 5.14 -13.61 0.67
C THR A 2 3.80 -13.54 -0.03
N TYR A 3 3.74 -13.99 -1.28
CA TYR A 3 2.47 -14.07 -2.00
C TYR A 3 1.59 -15.06 -1.22
N MET A 4 0.42 -14.63 -0.73
CA MET A 4 -0.53 -15.52 -0.04
C MET A 4 -1.29 -16.44 -1.02
N LEU A 5 -0.70 -16.67 -2.19
CA LEU A 5 -1.18 -17.48 -3.29
C LEU A 5 0.02 -18.25 -3.83
N ASN A 6 -0.05 -19.58 -3.80
CA ASN A 6 0.94 -20.42 -4.48
C ASN A 6 0.60 -20.54 -5.97
N ASN A 7 -0.68 -20.44 -6.31
CA ASN A 7 -1.23 -20.46 -7.67
C ASN A 7 -2.41 -19.47 -7.80
N LEU A 8 -2.74 -19.03 -9.01
CA LEU A 8 -3.88 -18.17 -9.29
C LEU A 8 -5.22 -18.91 -9.13
N ASP A 9 -5.27 -20.22 -9.25
CA ASP A 9 -6.49 -21.00 -8.95
C ASP A 9 -6.93 -20.82 -7.48
N GLU A 10 -5.99 -20.62 -6.56
CA GLU A 10 -6.28 -20.31 -5.15
C GLU A 10 -6.89 -18.90 -4.95
N ALA A 11 -6.95 -18.08 -6.01
CA ALA A 11 -7.57 -16.76 -5.99
C ALA A 11 -9.07 -16.82 -6.29
N VAL A 12 -9.57 -17.91 -6.90
CA VAL A 12 -10.99 -18.10 -7.21
C VAL A 12 -11.83 -18.01 -5.93
N ASP A 13 -13.00 -17.39 -6.04
CA ASP A 13 -13.94 -17.11 -4.95
C ASP A 13 -13.39 -16.22 -3.82
N ARG A 14 -12.26 -15.53 -4.06
CA ARG A 14 -11.67 -14.59 -3.10
C ARG A 14 -11.76 -13.16 -3.61
N LYS A 15 -11.85 -12.25 -2.63
CA LYS A 15 -11.86 -10.81 -2.85
C LYS A 15 -10.46 -10.24 -2.70
N PHE A 16 -10.09 -9.34 -3.61
CA PHE A 16 -8.79 -8.65 -3.64
C PHE A 16 -8.98 -7.15 -3.75
N LEU A 17 -8.05 -6.39 -3.16
CA LEU A 17 -8.00 -4.94 -3.26
C LEU A 17 -7.16 -4.53 -4.46
N VAL A 18 -7.75 -3.77 -5.39
CA VAL A 18 -7.04 -3.22 -6.55
C VAL A 18 -6.11 -2.09 -6.08
N THR A 19 -4.81 -2.22 -6.33
CA THR A 19 -3.79 -1.24 -5.96
C THR A 19 -3.33 -0.39 -7.15
N LYS A 20 -3.47 -0.91 -8.38
CA LYS A 20 -3.07 -0.23 -9.61
C LYS A 20 -4.25 -0.11 -10.59
N PRO A 21 -4.33 0.99 -11.35
CA PRO A 21 -5.42 1.15 -12.30
C PRO A 21 -5.31 0.15 -13.45
N MET A 22 -6.45 -0.38 -13.88
CA MET A 22 -6.59 -1.08 -15.16
C MET A 22 -7.60 -0.31 -16.00
N LYS A 23 -7.13 0.23 -17.13
CA LYS A 23 -7.88 1.18 -17.96
C LYS A 23 -9.25 0.62 -18.32
N ALA A 24 -10.30 1.40 -18.01
CA ALA A 24 -11.70 1.07 -18.27
C ALA A 24 -12.24 -0.20 -17.59
N GLN A 25 -11.49 -0.78 -16.63
CA GLN A 25 -11.90 -2.00 -15.92
C GLN A 25 -11.98 -1.77 -14.41
N ALA A 26 -10.88 -1.34 -13.77
CA ALA A 26 -10.83 -1.17 -12.32
C ALA A 26 -9.96 0.02 -11.89
N GLU A 27 -10.45 0.78 -10.93
CA GLU A 27 -9.73 1.89 -10.30
C GLU A 27 -9.03 1.42 -9.00
N PRO A 28 -7.90 2.04 -8.60
CA PRO A 28 -7.30 1.78 -7.30
C PRO A 28 -8.30 2.06 -6.17
N GLY A 29 -8.41 1.11 -5.24
CA GLY A 29 -9.38 1.16 -4.14
C GLY A 29 -10.65 0.35 -4.37
N SER A 30 -10.94 -0.06 -5.61
CA SER A 30 -12.04 -1.00 -5.88
C SER A 30 -11.72 -2.41 -5.38
N ILE A 31 -12.76 -3.19 -5.10
CA ILE A 31 -12.63 -4.60 -4.75
C ILE A 31 -12.94 -5.44 -5.99
N ILE A 32 -12.13 -6.46 -6.24
CA ILE A 32 -12.45 -7.48 -7.22
C ILE A 32 -12.80 -8.79 -6.53
N HIS A 33 -13.73 -9.54 -7.11
CA HIS A 33 -14.00 -10.92 -6.78
C HIS A 33 -13.59 -11.78 -7.97
N VAL A 34 -12.65 -12.70 -7.78
CA VAL A 34 -12.21 -13.59 -8.86
C VAL A 34 -13.25 -14.68 -9.06
N LEU A 35 -13.77 -14.80 -10.27
CA LEU A 35 -14.82 -15.74 -10.65
C LEU A 35 -14.22 -17.02 -11.22
N ASP A 36 -13.19 -16.90 -12.05
CA ASP A 36 -12.54 -18.04 -12.71
C ASP A 36 -11.11 -17.68 -13.11
N VAL A 37 -10.27 -18.71 -13.22
CA VAL A 37 -8.90 -18.61 -13.73
C VAL A 37 -8.68 -19.68 -14.78
N LYS A 38 -8.41 -19.24 -16.00
CA LYS A 38 -8.06 -20.12 -17.12
C LYS A 38 -6.55 -20.05 -17.34
N ASP A 39 -5.86 -21.12 -16.95
CA ASP A 39 -4.43 -21.30 -17.27
C ASP A 39 -4.26 -21.48 -18.78
N ARG A 40 -3.62 -20.51 -19.43
CA ARG A 40 -3.11 -20.64 -20.78
C ARG A 40 -1.62 -20.86 -20.69
N LYS A 41 -1.20 -22.13 -20.61
CA LYS A 41 0.19 -22.62 -20.51
C LYS A 41 1.25 -21.89 -21.38
N LYS A 42 0.85 -21.20 -22.46
CA LYS A 42 1.73 -20.41 -23.34
C LYS A 42 1.52 -18.87 -23.29
N ASP A 43 0.39 -18.39 -22.76
CA ASP A 43 -0.01 -16.97 -22.78
C ASP A 43 -0.26 -16.37 -21.37
N GLY A 44 0.04 -17.13 -20.31
CA GLY A 44 -0.22 -16.76 -18.92
C GLY A 44 -1.63 -17.14 -18.45
N TYR A 45 -2.12 -16.46 -17.42
CA TYR A 45 -3.41 -16.72 -16.79
C TYR A 45 -4.44 -15.70 -17.26
N LEU A 46 -5.60 -16.17 -17.71
CA LEU A 46 -6.76 -15.33 -17.92
C LEU A 46 -7.61 -15.38 -16.65
N VAL A 47 -7.69 -14.25 -15.95
CA VAL A 47 -8.45 -14.10 -14.71
C VAL A 47 -9.76 -13.39 -15.03
N GLU A 48 -10.88 -14.05 -14.79
CA GLU A 48 -12.22 -13.49 -14.89
C GLU A 48 -12.62 -12.97 -13.50
N TYR A 49 -13.08 -11.74 -13.41
CA TYR A 49 -13.36 -11.10 -12.12
C TYR A 49 -14.51 -10.10 -12.21
N ARG A 50 -15.18 -9.92 -11.08
CA ARG A 50 -16.23 -8.93 -10.86
C ARG A 50 -15.69 -7.77 -10.06
N VAL A 51 -15.81 -6.55 -10.59
CA VAL A 51 -15.44 -5.31 -9.88
C VAL A 51 -16.62 -4.85 -9.05
N THR A 52 -16.35 -4.49 -7.81
CA THR A 52 -17.24 -3.77 -6.90
C THR A 52 -16.65 -2.39 -6.65
N ASP A 53 -17.31 -1.36 -7.16
CA ASP A 53 -16.87 0.02 -7.00
C ASP A 53 -17.25 0.56 -5.62
N VAL A 54 -16.24 0.88 -4.81
CA VAL A 54 -16.45 1.45 -3.47
C VAL A 54 -16.96 2.89 -3.59
N GLY A 55 -18.08 3.20 -2.92
CA GLY A 55 -18.62 4.56 -2.83
C GLY A 55 -19.39 5.09 -4.06
N LYS A 56 -19.57 4.30 -5.12
CA LYS A 56 -20.30 4.70 -6.36
C LYS A 56 -21.66 4.00 -6.53
N GLY A 57 -22.20 3.42 -5.46
CA GLY A 57 -23.36 2.51 -5.51
C GLY A 57 -22.94 1.13 -6.02
N TYR A 58 -23.56 0.07 -5.50
CA TYR A 58 -23.23 -1.32 -5.84
C TYR A 58 -23.55 -1.63 -7.32
N SER A 59 -22.64 -1.27 -8.21
CA SER A 59 -22.65 -1.73 -9.60
C SER A 59 -21.58 -2.79 -9.75
N PHE A 60 -22.02 -3.96 -10.22
CA PHE A 60 -21.14 -5.08 -10.51
C PHE A 60 -20.86 -5.10 -12.00
N ARG A 61 -19.57 -5.16 -12.35
CA ARG A 61 -19.14 -5.29 -13.74
C ARG A 61 -18.12 -6.40 -13.85
N ASP A 62 -18.38 -7.32 -14.76
CA ASP A 62 -17.54 -8.48 -14.99
C ASP A 62 -16.54 -8.16 -16.11
N TYR A 63 -15.28 -8.50 -15.85
CA TYR A 63 -14.16 -8.27 -16.75
C TYR A 63 -13.27 -9.51 -16.79
N ALA A 64 -12.38 -9.54 -17.77
CA ALA A 64 -11.34 -10.55 -17.86
C ALA A 64 -10.02 -9.87 -18.21
N ALA A 65 -8.96 -10.22 -17.48
CA ALA A 65 -7.62 -9.68 -17.72
C ALA A 65 -6.58 -10.80 -17.74
N LYS A 66 -5.51 -10.58 -18.52
CA LYS A 66 -4.40 -11.52 -18.64
C LYS A 66 -3.25 -11.12 -17.72
N PHE A 67 -2.67 -12.08 -17.03
CA PHE A 67 -1.49 -11.92 -16.18
C PHE A 67 -0.45 -12.98 -16.53
N ASN A 68 0.82 -12.61 -16.61
CA ASN A 68 1.87 -13.57 -16.96
C ASN A 68 2.13 -14.57 -15.83
N ASN A 69 1.91 -14.15 -14.57
CA ASN A 69 2.18 -14.96 -13.38
C ASN A 69 1.40 -14.42 -12.15
N VAL A 70 1.40 -15.21 -11.06
CA VAL A 70 0.78 -14.87 -9.77
C VAL A 70 1.28 -13.54 -9.21
N LYS A 71 2.56 -13.21 -9.42
CA LYS A 71 3.18 -11.99 -8.92
C LYS A 71 2.62 -10.75 -9.62
N ASP A 72 2.40 -10.81 -10.93
CA ASP A 72 1.83 -9.71 -11.71
C ASP A 72 0.39 -9.44 -11.27
N PHE A 73 -0.40 -10.49 -11.04
CA PHE A 73 -1.72 -10.38 -10.45
C PHE A 73 -1.67 -9.77 -9.04
N CYS A 74 -0.86 -10.30 -8.13
CA CYS A 74 -0.72 -9.81 -6.76
C CYS A 74 -0.21 -8.35 -6.68
N ASN A 75 0.57 -7.93 -7.68
CA ASN A 75 1.06 -6.55 -7.81
C ASN A 75 -0.02 -5.58 -8.28
N TRP A 76 -1.05 -6.08 -8.96
CA TRP A 76 -2.19 -5.29 -9.42
C TRP A 76 -3.35 -5.31 -8.41
N ALA A 77 -3.66 -6.48 -7.87
CA ALA A 77 -4.68 -6.67 -6.86
C ALA A 77 -4.12 -7.55 -5.72
N ARG A 78 -4.10 -7.02 -4.50
CA ARG A 78 -3.51 -7.70 -3.34
C ARG A 78 -4.57 -8.35 -2.45
N PRO A 79 -4.26 -9.48 -1.79
CA PRO A 79 -5.13 -10.04 -0.76
C PRO A 79 -5.10 -9.12 0.46
N ASP A 80 -6.18 -8.38 0.70
CA ASP A 80 -6.36 -7.53 1.88
C ASP A 80 -7.71 -7.85 2.53
N ASN A 81 -7.71 -8.88 3.38
CA ASN A 81 -8.93 -9.41 3.99
C ASN A 81 -9.69 -8.37 4.81
N PHE A 82 -8.99 -7.41 5.41
CA PHE A 82 -9.62 -6.37 6.22
C PHE A 82 -10.46 -5.43 5.33
N ILE A 83 -9.85 -4.88 4.29
CA ILE A 83 -10.57 -4.00 3.35
C ILE A 83 -11.62 -4.80 2.58
N ALA A 84 -11.31 -6.02 2.13
CA ALA A 84 -12.24 -6.85 1.37
C ALA A 84 -13.51 -7.26 2.16
N ARG A 85 -13.45 -7.28 3.50
CA ARG A 85 -14.61 -7.57 4.36
C ARG A 85 -15.42 -6.34 4.72
N HIS A 86 -14.81 -5.17 4.72
CA HIS A 86 -15.39 -3.97 5.31
C HIS A 86 -15.35 -2.75 4.38
N TYR A 87 -15.13 -2.97 3.08
CA TYR A 87 -15.07 -1.92 2.06
C TYR A 87 -16.32 -1.03 2.05
N GLU A 88 -17.45 -1.53 2.53
CA GLU A 88 -18.73 -0.82 2.62
C GLU A 88 -18.70 0.31 3.68
N ALA A 89 -17.83 0.20 4.68
CA ALA A 89 -17.67 1.19 5.74
C ALA A 89 -16.66 2.31 5.39
N PHE A 90 -16.05 2.26 4.21
CA PHE A 90 -14.98 3.16 3.81
C PHE A 90 -15.31 3.93 2.54
N ASP A 91 -14.82 5.17 2.48
CA ASP A 91 -14.85 5.93 1.24
C ASP A 91 -13.69 5.50 0.33
N LEU A 92 -13.90 5.60 -0.99
CA LEU A 92 -12.86 5.32 -1.99
C LEU A 92 -11.56 6.09 -1.71
N LYS A 93 -11.67 7.37 -1.31
CA LYS A 93 -10.52 8.22 -0.98
C LYS A 93 -9.69 7.68 0.18
N GLU A 94 -10.35 7.06 1.16
CA GLU A 94 -9.68 6.51 2.35
C GLU A 94 -8.89 5.26 1.99
N ILE A 95 -9.50 4.37 1.20
CA ILE A 95 -8.82 3.18 0.69
C ILE A 95 -7.65 3.57 -0.22
N GLN A 96 -7.83 4.56 -1.10
CA GLN A 96 -6.76 5.08 -1.95
C GLN A 96 -5.62 5.69 -1.13
N ASN A 97 -5.92 6.45 -0.07
CA ASN A 97 -4.90 6.98 0.83
C ASN A 97 -4.15 5.84 1.55
N TYR A 98 -4.88 4.82 2.00
CA TYR A 98 -4.29 3.63 2.60
C TYR A 98 -3.33 2.89 1.65
N ILE A 99 -3.74 2.65 0.40
CA ILE A 99 -2.87 2.08 -0.65
C ILE A 99 -1.63 2.97 -0.81
N LYS A 100 -1.82 4.28 -1.03
CA LYS A 100 -0.74 5.25 -1.25
C LYS A 100 0.26 5.31 -0.10
N VAL A 101 -0.17 5.15 1.15
CA VAL A 101 0.71 5.20 2.32
C VAL A 101 1.37 3.85 2.57
N THR A 102 0.64 2.74 2.43
CA THR A 102 1.18 1.40 2.71
C THR A 102 2.17 0.91 1.67
N ASP A 103 1.97 1.24 0.40
CA ASP A 103 2.81 0.80 -0.72
C ASP A 103 4.10 1.61 -0.89
N ARG A 104 4.25 2.74 -0.18
CA ARG A 104 5.51 3.49 -0.16
C ARG A 104 6.64 2.60 0.31
N SER A 105 7.70 2.49 -0.49
CA SER A 105 8.94 1.87 -0.06
C SER A 105 9.77 2.86 0.74
N PHE A 106 10.44 2.37 1.79
CA PHE A 106 11.38 3.16 2.55
C PHE A 106 12.49 3.72 1.65
N VAL A 107 12.98 2.91 0.71
CA VAL A 107 14.06 3.26 -0.22
C VAL A 107 13.65 4.37 -1.20
N THR A 108 12.40 4.37 -1.68
CA THR A 108 11.95 5.37 -2.65
C THR A 108 11.34 6.62 -2.01
N SER A 109 10.91 6.55 -0.75
CA SER A 109 10.21 7.65 -0.08
C SER A 109 11.03 8.31 1.03
N ALA A 110 11.64 7.52 1.92
CA ALA A 110 12.32 8.04 3.11
C ALA A 110 13.83 8.26 2.86
N LEU A 111 14.48 7.34 2.16
CA LEU A 111 15.92 7.40 1.90
C LEU A 111 16.37 8.66 1.15
N PRO A 112 15.66 9.16 0.11
CA PRO A 112 16.05 10.40 -0.56
C PRO A 112 16.00 11.61 0.37
N ILE A 113 15.00 11.67 1.26
CA ILE A 113 14.87 12.74 2.26
C ILE A 113 16.05 12.69 3.25
N ILE A 114 16.39 11.49 3.74
CA ILE A 114 17.53 11.28 4.64
C ILE A 114 18.83 11.69 3.95
N ALA A 115 19.03 11.30 2.69
CA ALA A 115 20.24 11.62 1.94
C ALA A 115 20.42 13.13 1.75
N VAL A 116 19.37 13.84 1.35
CA VAL A 116 19.41 15.31 1.17
C VAL A 116 19.71 16.02 2.50
N LEU A 117 19.05 15.61 3.58
CA LEU A 117 19.27 16.18 4.91
C LEU A 117 20.67 15.88 5.45
N ALA A 118 21.19 14.67 5.22
CA ALA A 118 22.55 14.30 5.60
C ALA A 118 23.58 15.17 4.87
N ILE A 119 23.43 15.34 3.55
CA ILE A 119 24.32 16.22 2.76
C ILE A 119 24.26 17.66 3.28
N ALA A 120 23.07 18.18 3.58
CA ALA A 120 22.92 19.52 4.15
C ALA A 120 23.60 19.66 5.51
N LEU A 121 23.48 18.67 6.40
CA LEU A 121 24.15 18.65 7.70
C LEU A 121 25.67 18.61 7.59
N PHE A 122 26.20 17.81 6.66
CA PHE A 122 27.63 17.75 6.41
C PHE A 122 28.16 19.05 5.78
N ALA A 123 27.42 19.67 4.86
CA ALA A 123 27.77 20.98 4.32
C ALA A 123 27.81 22.04 5.44
N LEU A 124 26.79 22.10 6.29
CA LEU A 124 26.76 23.03 7.41
C LEU A 124 27.91 22.78 8.41
N GLY A 125 28.16 21.52 8.75
CA GLY A 125 29.25 21.14 9.66
C GLY A 125 30.64 21.53 9.14
N LEU A 126 30.89 21.32 7.84
CA LEU A 126 32.19 21.60 7.22
C LEU A 126 32.40 23.10 6.92
N PHE A 127 31.37 23.81 6.45
CA PHE A 127 31.53 25.22 6.04
C PHE A 127 31.35 26.23 7.18
N VAL A 128 30.46 25.96 8.14
CA VAL A 128 30.13 26.90 9.22
C VAL A 128 30.98 26.67 10.46
N ILE A 129 30.96 25.45 11.01
CA ILE A 129 31.64 25.13 12.27
C ILE A 129 33.13 24.85 12.05
N LYS A 130 33.46 24.15 10.96
CA LYS A 130 34.82 23.74 10.56
C LYS A 130 35.49 22.80 11.57
N GLY A 131 36.52 22.09 11.11
CA GLY A 131 37.29 21.16 11.94
C GLY A 131 36.55 19.88 12.37
N ILE A 132 37.19 19.09 13.24
CA ILE A 132 36.70 17.78 13.69
C ILE A 132 35.34 17.89 14.41
N VAL A 133 35.11 18.98 15.15
CA VAL A 133 33.85 19.24 15.87
C VAL A 133 32.67 19.34 14.91
N GLY A 134 32.82 20.01 13.77
CA GLY A 134 31.79 20.10 12.73
C GLY A 134 31.42 18.74 12.14
N ILE A 135 32.41 17.85 11.96
CA ILE A 135 32.19 16.48 11.46
C ILE A 135 31.41 15.64 12.49
N ILE A 136 31.77 15.73 13.78
CA ILE A 136 31.07 15.01 14.86
C ILE A 136 29.60 15.44 14.93
N ILE A 137 29.33 16.75 14.89
CA ILE A 137 27.96 17.27 14.94
C ILE A 137 27.16 16.81 13.71
N ALA A 138 27.74 16.86 12.51
CA ALA A 138 27.09 16.38 11.30
C ALA A 138 26.79 14.87 11.35
N ALA A 139 27.72 14.06 11.86
CA ALA A 139 27.55 12.63 12.03
C ALA A 139 26.41 12.30 13.03
N VAL A 140 26.41 12.93 14.20
CA VAL A 140 25.34 12.75 15.21
C VAL A 140 23.99 13.24 14.67
N GLY A 141 23.98 14.40 14.00
CA GLY A 141 22.77 14.93 13.36
C GLY A 141 22.20 13.99 12.30
N THR A 142 23.05 13.32 11.53
CA THR A 142 22.63 12.35 10.51
C THR A 142 21.95 11.13 11.15
N LEU A 143 22.45 10.64 12.29
CA LEU A 143 21.80 9.56 13.04
C LEU A 143 20.42 10.00 13.57
N ILE A 144 20.30 11.23 14.07
CA ILE A 144 19.02 11.79 14.54
C ILE A 144 18.02 11.90 13.38
N VAL A 145 18.46 12.43 12.23
CA VAL A 145 17.61 12.52 11.02
C VAL A 145 17.16 11.14 10.57
N PHE A 146 18.09 10.17 10.51
CA PHE A 146 17.76 8.80 10.15
C PHE A 146 16.70 8.21 11.09
N GLY A 147 16.88 8.35 12.40
CA GLY A 147 15.92 7.89 13.41
C GLY A 147 14.56 8.58 13.28
N GLY A 148 14.55 9.91 13.18
CA GLY A 148 13.33 10.71 13.09
C GLY A 148 12.51 10.42 11.84
N VAL A 149 13.14 10.40 10.66
CA VAL A 149 12.46 10.10 9.40
C VAL A 149 11.96 8.65 9.37
N SER A 150 12.76 7.70 9.88
CA SER A 150 12.34 6.29 9.95
C SER A 150 11.16 6.07 10.89
N TRP A 151 11.18 6.74 12.05
CA TRP A 151 10.08 6.70 13.00
C TRP A 151 8.81 7.34 12.42
N PHE A 152 8.93 8.53 11.85
CA PHE A 152 7.81 9.23 11.21
C PHE A 152 7.17 8.42 10.08
N PHE A 153 7.99 7.78 9.24
CA PHE A 153 7.52 6.90 8.17
C PHE A 153 6.70 5.72 8.71
N ARG A 154 7.16 5.06 9.76
CA ARG A 154 6.43 3.96 10.42
C ARG A 154 5.17 4.47 11.12
N TRP A 155 5.24 5.63 11.76
CA TRP A 155 4.12 6.27 12.43
C TRP A 155 3.00 6.62 11.44
N GLN A 156 3.32 7.24 10.29
CA GLN A 156 2.35 7.52 9.24
C GLN A 156 1.63 6.26 8.75
N LYS A 157 2.37 5.17 8.48
CA LYS A 157 1.77 3.89 8.07
C LYS A 157 0.84 3.32 9.15
N SER A 158 1.23 3.42 10.41
CA SER A 158 0.45 2.90 11.53
C SER A 158 -0.81 3.72 11.78
N ARG A 159 -0.72 5.06 11.72
CA ARG A 159 -1.87 5.96 11.89
C ARG A 159 -2.94 5.74 10.83
N VAL A 160 -2.56 5.63 9.56
CA VAL A 160 -3.53 5.39 8.48
C VAL A 160 -4.24 4.04 8.65
N LYS A 161 -3.51 2.99 9.05
CA LYS A 161 -4.12 1.70 9.39
C LYS A 161 -5.10 1.83 10.56
N LEU A 162 -4.65 2.41 11.67
CA LEU A 162 -5.46 2.57 12.88
C LEU A 162 -6.74 3.38 12.62
N ASN A 163 -6.68 4.42 11.78
CA ASN A 163 -7.87 5.19 11.40
C ASN A 163 -8.92 4.35 10.66
N LEU A 164 -8.49 3.40 9.82
CA LEU A 164 -9.42 2.47 9.19
C LEU A 164 -9.98 1.46 10.19
N TYR A 165 -9.12 0.90 11.06
CA TYR A 165 -9.57 0.00 12.13
C TYR A 165 -10.57 0.67 13.07
N SER A 166 -10.35 1.93 13.44
CA SER A 166 -11.19 2.65 14.40
C SER A 166 -12.63 2.84 13.91
N LYS A 167 -12.83 3.00 12.59
CA LYS A 167 -14.16 3.13 11.98
C LYS A 167 -14.97 1.84 12.03
N ILE A 168 -14.30 0.69 12.05
CA ILE A 168 -14.98 -0.59 12.18
C ILE A 168 -15.22 -0.88 13.65
N SER A 169 -14.22 -0.66 14.51
CA SER A 169 -14.33 -0.95 15.93
C SER A 169 -15.39 -0.11 16.65
N SER A 170 -15.73 1.07 16.13
CA SER A 170 -16.84 1.88 16.66
C SER A 170 -18.22 1.22 16.54
N ASP A 171 -18.36 0.21 15.67
CA ASP A 171 -19.58 -0.59 15.51
C ASP A 171 -19.51 -1.97 16.21
N TRP A 172 -18.33 -2.39 16.68
CA TRP A 172 -18.07 -3.75 17.19
C TRP A 172 -17.92 -3.84 18.72
N GLY A 173 -18.11 -2.74 19.45
CA GLY A 173 -17.98 -2.71 20.91
C GLY A 173 -18.93 -1.70 21.55
N VAL A 174 -19.53 -2.10 22.67
CA VAL A 174 -20.43 -1.28 23.50
C VAL A 174 -19.86 0.13 23.65
N GLN A 175 -20.61 1.12 23.16
CA GLN A 175 -20.31 2.53 23.40
C GLN A 175 -20.46 2.79 24.89
N PHE A 176 -19.36 2.86 25.63
CA PHE A 176 -19.37 3.47 26.95
C PHE A 176 -19.53 4.98 26.73
N LYS A 177 -20.78 5.44 26.78
CA LYS A 177 -21.13 6.85 26.95
C LYS A 177 -20.56 7.39 28.24
#